data_AF-A0AAV1H8Y8-F1
#
_entry.id   AF-A0AAV1H8Y8-F1
#
_cell.length_a   1.000
_cell.length_b   1.000
_cell.length_c   1.000
_cell.angle_alpha   90.00
_cell.angle_beta   90.00
_cell.angle_gamma   90.00
#
_symmetry.space_group_name_H-M   'P 1'
#
loop_
_entity.id
_entity.type
_entity.pdbx_description
1 polymer ?
#
loop_
_entity_poly.entity_id
_entity_poly.type
_entity_poly.pdbx_seq_one_letter_code
_entity_poly.pdbx_strand_id
1 'polypeptide(L)'
;MAFLKSRERTKERFSLLLLDLEEYYFEQHTAYYVTTCSRKDRKVRGSLKVCSRSIIFDPDDHAEPILKIPLRDCKQIEFVARENNPFNDPRPSAILISCVQVIYIKESNIITPYRNERGERKISFQLEVCSKTEDVVQTLLQLHRASCLDKLGDQTAMIAANLQSRLARTSFDKNCFQSVAEKPHMECLVEMVTPLVSNPGHVCITDQNLYFQPLNGYPEQAIQIKLNKVRRIYKRRHGLRPLGLEVFCTENDFCSDIYLKFYNTADRDEIYYYIATFLENHVTEHTAESYMLHWQRGHLSNYEYLLHLNNLADRSCNDLSQYPVFPWVLSDYSSPQLDLTNPDTFRDLSKPVGALNKERLDRLLARYRGMPDPAFMYGSHYSSPGYVLFYLVRVAPEHMLCLQNGRYDHADRMFNSVGETWKNCLEGATDFKELIPEFYGTDSSFLENKLSLDLGRKQNGKSVCDVVLPPWASDSSDFLQKHRTALESQFVSEHLHEWIDLVFGFKQRGSEAVAAHNGKVKP
;
A
#
# COMPACT_ATOMS: atom_id res chain seq x y z
N MET A 1 -3.42 -2.80 12.47
CA MET A 1 -4.65 -3.47 12.01
C MET A 1 -4.82 -3.04 10.58
N ALA A 2 -4.71 -3.97 9.64
CA ALA A 2 -3.98 -3.72 8.40
C ALA A 2 -2.59 -3.09 8.68
N PHE A 3 -1.84 -2.78 7.63
CA PHE A 3 -0.63 -1.95 7.69
C PHE A 3 -0.84 -0.58 8.35
N LEU A 4 -2.09 -0.17 8.58
CA LEU A 4 -2.45 1.04 9.30
C LEU A 4 -2.14 0.86 10.80
N LYS A 5 -0.95 1.29 11.23
CA LYS A 5 -0.69 1.52 12.66
C LYS A 5 -1.50 2.74 13.09
N SER A 6 -2.02 2.75 14.31
CA SER A 6 -2.77 3.90 14.88
C SER A 6 -1.97 5.22 14.85
N ARG A 7 -0.64 5.14 14.66
CA ARG A 7 0.28 6.26 14.45
C ARG A 7 0.19 6.93 13.07
N GLU A 8 -0.45 6.30 12.07
CA GLU A 8 -0.58 6.88 10.71
C GLU A 8 -1.77 7.82 10.55
N ARG A 9 -2.46 8.17 11.63
CA ARG A 9 -3.11 9.49 11.68
C ARG A 9 -2.04 10.53 12.01
N THR A 10 -1.06 10.67 11.11
CA THR A 10 -0.20 11.86 11.10
C THR A 10 -1.11 13.08 11.09
N LYS A 11 -0.75 14.12 11.84
CA LYS A 11 -1.53 15.36 11.93
C LYS A 11 -1.66 16.10 10.59
N GLU A 12 -0.98 15.61 9.55
CA GLU A 12 -0.85 16.23 8.24
C GLU A 12 -1.84 15.63 7.24
N ARG A 13 -2.42 16.48 6.39
CA ARG A 13 -3.40 16.06 5.37
C ARG A 13 -2.73 15.41 4.16
N PHE A 14 -1.52 15.85 3.82
CA PHE A 14 -0.72 15.25 2.76
C PHE A 14 -0.26 13.83 3.11
N SER A 15 -0.23 12.96 2.11
CA SER A 15 0.36 11.62 2.16
C SER A 15 1.03 11.32 0.82
N LEU A 16 2.03 10.43 0.82
CA LEU A 16 2.66 9.93 -0.40
C LEU A 16 1.64 9.21 -1.32
N LEU A 17 0.50 8.75 -0.80
CA LEU A 17 -0.60 8.19 -1.58
C LEU A 17 -1.23 9.17 -2.58
N LEU A 18 -0.98 10.48 -2.41
CA LEU A 18 -1.42 11.51 -3.34
C LEU A 18 -0.54 11.61 -4.59
N LEU A 19 0.63 10.97 -4.57
CA LEU A 19 1.55 10.90 -5.71
C LEU A 19 1.06 9.89 -6.74
N ASP A 20 1.38 10.13 -8.02
CA ASP A 20 1.14 9.17 -9.08
C ASP A 20 2.13 7.98 -9.00
N LEU A 21 1.84 6.89 -9.71
CA LEU A 21 2.74 5.74 -9.77
C LEU A 21 4.15 6.16 -10.25
N GLU A 22 5.19 5.67 -9.56
CA GLU A 22 6.60 6.03 -9.78
C GLU A 22 6.93 7.53 -9.60
N GLU A 23 6.04 8.33 -9.01
CA GLU A 23 6.32 9.73 -8.68
C GLU A 23 7.07 9.85 -7.34
N TYR A 24 8.03 10.76 -7.26
CA TYR A 24 8.84 11.01 -6.07
C TYR A 24 8.60 12.40 -5.53
N TYR A 25 8.46 12.51 -4.22
CA TYR A 25 8.42 13.79 -3.51
C TYR A 25 9.83 14.19 -3.11
N PHE A 26 10.31 15.34 -3.58
CA PHE A 26 11.70 15.78 -3.41
C PHE A 26 11.88 16.78 -2.27
N GLU A 27 11.08 17.83 -2.24
CA GLU A 27 11.25 18.94 -1.30
C GLU A 27 9.95 19.72 -1.09
N GLN A 28 9.86 20.39 0.06
CA GLN A 28 8.77 21.32 0.38
C GLN A 28 9.28 22.70 0.75
N HIS A 29 8.42 23.68 0.51
CA HIS A 29 8.62 25.08 0.89
C HIS A 29 7.31 25.63 1.44
N THR A 30 7.38 26.42 2.52
CA THR A 30 6.22 27.21 2.94
C THR A 30 5.94 28.29 1.90
N ALA A 31 4.70 28.37 1.45
CA ALA A 31 4.28 29.30 0.41
C ALA A 31 2.89 29.89 0.68
N TYR A 32 2.61 31.01 0.02
CA TYR A 32 1.31 31.65 -0.02
C TYR A 32 0.71 31.49 -1.42
N TYR A 33 -0.42 30.80 -1.52
CA TYR A 33 -1.24 30.77 -2.72
C TYR A 33 -2.01 32.08 -2.84
N VAL A 34 -1.79 32.82 -3.93
CA VAL A 34 -2.38 34.14 -4.17
C VAL A 34 -3.48 34.02 -5.21
N THR A 35 -4.70 34.38 -4.81
CA THR A 35 -5.86 34.49 -5.71
C THR A 35 -6.26 35.95 -5.88
N THR A 36 -6.32 36.39 -7.13
CA THR A 36 -6.77 37.73 -7.51
C THR A 36 -8.30 37.76 -7.53
N CYS A 37 -8.91 38.12 -6.40
CA CYS A 37 -10.35 38.36 -6.33
C CYS A 37 -10.63 39.87 -6.30
N SER A 38 -11.13 40.39 -7.43
CA SER A 38 -11.69 41.70 -7.79
C SER A 38 -11.44 43.00 -6.99
N ARG A 39 -11.08 43.00 -5.70
CA ARG A 39 -10.67 44.20 -4.93
C ARG A 39 -9.56 43.97 -3.87
N LYS A 40 -9.18 42.73 -3.51
CA LYS A 40 -8.02 42.41 -2.63
C LYS A 40 -7.46 41.02 -2.96
N ASP A 41 -6.13 40.90 -2.96
CA ASP A 41 -5.46 39.60 -3.10
C ASP A 41 -5.72 38.75 -1.86
N ARG A 42 -6.39 37.59 -2.03
CA ARG A 42 -6.52 36.60 -0.97
C ARG A 42 -5.27 35.72 -0.99
N LYS A 43 -4.54 35.71 0.13
CA LYS A 43 -3.35 34.87 0.33
C LYS A 43 -3.68 33.74 1.28
N VAL A 44 -3.44 32.50 0.85
CA VAL A 44 -3.63 31.30 1.67
C VAL A 44 -2.25 30.70 1.93
N ARG A 45 -1.85 30.60 3.20
CA ARG A 45 -0.58 29.97 3.60
C ARG A 45 -0.71 28.45 3.52
N GLY A 46 0.37 27.77 3.15
CA GLY A 46 0.44 26.31 3.12
C GLY A 46 1.82 25.79 2.74
N SER A 47 1.91 24.47 2.60
CA SER A 47 3.12 23.76 2.17
C SER A 47 3.05 23.47 0.67
N LEU A 48 3.98 24.05 -0.10
CA LEU A 48 4.20 23.77 -1.52
C LEU A 48 5.22 22.65 -1.66
N LYS A 49 4.77 21.50 -2.16
CA LYS A 49 5.53 20.27 -2.35
C LYS A 49 5.90 20.13 -3.83
N VAL A 50 7.19 19.92 -4.07
CA VAL A 50 7.76 19.70 -5.39
C VAL A 50 7.97 18.21 -5.59
N CYS A 51 7.20 17.63 -6.52
CA CYS A 51 7.23 16.22 -6.84
C CYS A 51 7.67 16.02 -8.30
N SER A 52 8.07 14.81 -8.66
CA SER A 52 8.67 14.53 -9.96
C SER A 52 7.71 14.65 -11.14
N ARG A 53 6.39 14.53 -10.91
CA ARG A 53 5.34 14.63 -11.95
C ARG A 53 4.28 15.69 -11.65
N SER A 54 4.21 16.21 -10.44
CA SER A 54 3.19 17.17 -10.02
C SER A 54 3.72 18.18 -9.00
N ILE A 55 2.98 19.28 -8.87
CA ILE A 55 3.14 20.26 -7.82
C ILE A 55 1.95 20.12 -6.90
N ILE A 56 2.19 19.91 -5.60
CA ILE A 56 1.11 19.74 -4.62
C ILE A 56 1.17 20.90 -3.62
N PHE A 57 0.07 21.63 -3.45
CA PHE A 57 -0.06 22.66 -2.43
C PHE A 57 -1.07 22.20 -1.39
N ASP A 58 -0.63 22.11 -0.14
CA ASP A 58 -1.43 21.72 1.03
C ASP A 58 -1.65 22.95 1.92
N PRO A 59 -2.85 23.58 1.88
CA PRO A 59 -3.16 24.74 2.70
C PRO A 59 -3.17 24.43 4.21
N ASP A 60 -2.70 25.38 5.01
CA ASP A 60 -2.79 25.28 6.48
C ASP A 60 -4.26 25.31 6.97
N ASP A 61 -5.14 25.98 6.21
CA ASP A 61 -6.58 25.97 6.46
C ASP A 61 -7.20 24.69 5.90
N HIS A 62 -7.69 23.83 6.81
CA HIS A 62 -8.28 22.54 6.45
C HIS A 62 -9.59 22.66 5.66
N ALA A 63 -10.27 23.82 5.71
CA ALA A 63 -11.44 24.07 4.88
C ALA A 63 -11.06 24.11 3.39
N GLU A 64 -9.88 24.62 3.06
CA GLU A 64 -9.39 24.71 1.69
C GLU A 64 -8.87 23.37 1.17
N PRO A 65 -9.15 22.99 -0.09
CA PRO A 65 -8.68 21.75 -0.69
C PRO A 65 -7.16 21.74 -0.94
N ILE A 66 -6.55 20.56 -0.87
CA ILE A 66 -5.21 20.33 -1.41
C ILE A 66 -5.29 20.47 -2.94
N LEU A 67 -4.36 21.23 -3.50
CA LEU A 67 -4.24 21.43 -4.95
C LEU A 67 -3.14 20.52 -5.49
N LYS A 68 -3.45 19.63 -6.41
CA LYS A 68 -2.47 18.87 -7.20
C LYS A 68 -2.49 19.35 -8.64
N ILE A 69 -1.35 19.83 -9.13
CA ILE A 69 -1.15 20.37 -10.48
C ILE A 69 -0.20 19.43 -11.21
N PRO A 70 -0.67 18.60 -12.16
CA PRO A 70 0.20 17.75 -12.94
C PRO A 70 1.14 18.59 -13.83
N LEU A 71 2.45 18.32 -13.79
CA LEU A 71 3.43 19.08 -14.55
C LEU A 71 3.21 18.95 -16.05
N ARG A 72 2.82 17.77 -16.55
CA ARG A 72 2.47 17.57 -17.97
C ARG A 72 1.37 18.51 -18.48
N ASP A 73 0.51 18.99 -17.57
CA ASP A 73 -0.63 19.86 -17.88
C ASP A 73 -0.30 21.35 -17.69
N CYS A 74 0.94 21.67 -17.31
CA CYS A 74 1.46 23.03 -17.26
C CYS A 74 1.83 23.50 -18.68
N LYS A 75 1.27 24.64 -19.09
CA LYS A 75 1.67 25.36 -20.31
C LYS A 75 2.91 26.20 -20.08
N GLN A 76 3.02 26.82 -18.90
CA GLN A 76 4.07 27.77 -18.60
C GLN A 76 4.34 27.80 -17.09
N ILE A 77 5.62 27.84 -16.71
CA ILE A 77 6.10 28.04 -15.35
C ILE A 77 7.11 29.19 -15.39
N GLU A 78 6.82 30.29 -14.71
CA GLU A 78 7.64 31.50 -14.75
C GLU A 78 8.07 31.95 -13.36
N PHE A 79 9.28 32.48 -13.29
CA PHE A 79 9.76 33.25 -12.16
C PHE A 79 9.39 34.71 -12.37
N VAL A 80 8.57 35.25 -11.45
CA VAL A 80 8.27 36.69 -11.40
C VAL A 80 9.22 37.32 -10.38
N ALA A 81 10.15 38.13 -10.89
CA ALA A 81 11.13 38.83 -10.07
C ALA A 81 10.45 39.83 -9.11
N ARG A 82 11.13 40.12 -8.01
CA ARG A 82 10.69 41.12 -7.04
C ARG A 82 10.67 42.50 -7.70
N GLU A 83 9.51 43.16 -7.71
CA GLU A 83 9.42 44.56 -8.14
C GLU A 83 9.71 45.48 -6.95
N ASN A 84 10.89 46.11 -6.96
CA ASN A 84 11.25 47.18 -6.03
C ASN A 84 10.97 48.53 -6.70
N ASN A 85 9.70 48.87 -6.89
CA ASN A 85 9.33 50.21 -7.34
C ASN A 85 9.16 51.11 -6.11
N PRO A 86 9.92 52.22 -5.96
CA PRO A 86 9.83 53.12 -4.80
C PRO A 86 8.47 53.81 -4.61
N PHE A 87 7.57 53.71 -5.60
CA PHE A 87 6.23 54.31 -5.56
C PHE A 87 5.08 53.32 -5.29
N ASN A 88 5.36 52.01 -5.24
CA ASN A 88 4.37 50.96 -4.96
C ASN A 88 4.85 50.06 -3.81
N ASP A 89 3.94 49.39 -3.13
CA ASP A 89 4.32 48.34 -2.17
C ASP A 89 5.19 47.28 -2.88
N PRO A 90 6.32 46.86 -2.27
CA PRO A 90 7.23 45.90 -2.88
C PRO A 90 6.52 44.57 -3.12
N ARG A 91 6.44 44.14 -4.38
CA ARG A 91 5.87 42.83 -4.71
C ARG A 91 6.93 41.75 -4.50
N PRO A 92 6.70 40.75 -3.63
CA PRO A 92 7.63 39.66 -3.44
C PRO A 92 7.78 38.84 -4.73
N SER A 93 8.89 38.14 -4.86
CA SER A 93 9.08 37.20 -5.97
C SER A 93 8.01 36.10 -5.92
N ALA A 94 7.52 35.67 -7.08
CA ALA A 94 6.46 34.70 -7.18
C ALA A 94 6.74 33.64 -8.26
N ILE A 95 6.18 32.46 -8.05
CA ILE A 95 6.10 31.37 -9.02
C ILE A 95 4.74 31.52 -9.71
N LEU A 96 4.73 31.75 -11.02
CA LEU A 96 3.51 31.81 -11.82
C LEU A 96 3.39 30.53 -12.66
N ILE A 97 2.28 29.83 -12.49
CA ILE A 97 2.00 28.57 -13.20
C ILE A 97 0.72 28.76 -14.01
N SER A 98 0.83 28.54 -15.32
CA SER A 98 -0.33 28.43 -16.21
C SER A 98 -0.54 26.97 -16.56
N CYS A 99 -1.71 26.40 -16.24
CA CYS A 99 -2.03 24.99 -16.48
C CYS A 99 -3.45 24.81 -17.04
N VAL A 100 -3.75 23.61 -17.56
CA VAL A 100 -5.07 23.23 -18.08
C VAL A 100 -5.88 22.34 -17.16
N GLN A 101 -5.25 21.81 -16.11
CA GLN A 101 -5.88 20.91 -15.16
C GLN A 101 -5.38 21.20 -13.74
N VAL A 102 -6.33 21.21 -12.80
CA VAL A 102 -6.08 21.26 -11.36
C VAL A 102 -6.94 20.19 -10.69
N ILE A 103 -6.34 19.42 -9.79
CA ILE A 103 -7.00 18.36 -9.04
C ILE A 103 -7.16 18.83 -7.60
N TYR A 104 -8.39 18.84 -7.10
CA TYR A 104 -8.74 19.23 -5.74
C TYR A 104 -8.97 17.99 -4.90
N ILE A 105 -8.31 17.94 -3.74
CA ILE A 105 -8.24 16.74 -2.89
C ILE A 105 -8.52 17.13 -1.44
N LYS A 106 -9.23 16.27 -0.69
CA LYS A 106 -9.47 16.40 0.75
C LYS A 106 -10.06 17.74 1.21
N GLU A 107 -10.99 18.35 0.47
CA GLU A 107 -11.68 19.57 0.90
C GLU A 107 -12.33 19.37 2.29
N SER A 108 -12.19 20.33 3.20
CA SER A 108 -12.65 20.20 4.59
C SER A 108 -12.09 18.98 5.36
N ASN A 109 -10.93 18.47 4.93
CA ASN A 109 -10.31 17.25 5.43
C ASN A 109 -11.18 15.98 5.31
N ILE A 110 -12.07 15.94 4.33
CA ILE A 110 -12.95 14.78 4.07
C ILE A 110 -12.33 13.91 2.97
N ILE A 111 -12.27 12.60 3.20
CA ILE A 111 -11.75 11.64 2.21
C ILE A 111 -12.86 11.33 1.21
N THR A 112 -12.74 11.88 0.00
CA THR A 112 -13.67 11.66 -1.13
C THR A 112 -12.90 11.49 -2.44
N PRO A 113 -13.55 11.00 -3.51
CA PRO A 113 -13.00 11.06 -4.85
C PRO A 113 -12.49 12.46 -5.24
N TYR A 114 -11.40 12.50 -6.00
CA TYR A 114 -10.73 13.75 -6.38
C TYR A 114 -11.57 14.55 -7.38
N ARG A 115 -11.72 15.85 -7.13
CA ARG A 115 -12.42 16.77 -8.05
C ARG A 115 -11.42 17.27 -9.09
N ASN A 116 -11.60 16.85 -10.33
CA ASN A 116 -10.76 17.28 -11.45
C ASN A 116 -11.42 18.45 -12.17
N GLU A 117 -10.78 19.62 -12.17
CA GLU A 117 -11.23 20.77 -12.96
C GLU A 117 -10.33 20.96 -14.18
N ARG A 118 -10.96 21.03 -15.35
CA ARG A 118 -10.30 21.32 -16.62
C ARG A 118 -10.61 22.73 -17.06
N GLY A 119 -9.61 23.42 -17.60
CA GLY A 119 -9.70 24.78 -18.07
C GLY A 119 -8.40 25.54 -17.81
N GLU A 120 -8.18 26.61 -18.57
CA GLU A 120 -7.00 27.45 -18.34
C GLU A 120 -7.08 28.13 -16.97
N ARG A 121 -6.03 27.92 -16.17
CA ARG A 121 -5.88 28.51 -14.85
C ARG A 121 -4.49 29.13 -14.74
N LYS A 122 -4.44 30.29 -14.07
CA LYS A 122 -3.19 30.93 -13.64
C LYS A 122 -3.14 30.87 -12.12
N ILE A 123 -2.07 30.30 -11.60
CA ILE A 123 -1.85 30.05 -10.17
C ILE A 123 -0.55 30.74 -9.78
N SER A 124 -0.58 31.52 -8.71
CA SER A 124 0.59 32.24 -8.20
C SER A 124 0.92 31.78 -6.80
N PHE A 125 2.19 31.41 -6.58
CA PHE A 125 2.73 31.07 -5.27
C PHE A 125 3.84 32.04 -4.88
N GLN A 126 3.80 32.54 -3.64
CA GLN A 126 4.87 33.36 -3.06
C GLN A 126 5.54 32.55 -1.97
N LEU A 127 6.83 32.20 -2.13
CA LEU A 127 7.56 31.46 -1.10
C LEU A 127 7.84 32.38 0.11
N GLU A 128 7.75 31.82 1.31
CA GLU A 128 8.13 32.53 2.55
C GLU A 128 9.63 32.86 2.53
N VAL A 129 10.45 31.93 2.03
CA VAL A 129 11.89 32.16 1.76
C VAL A 129 12.07 32.61 0.31
N CYS A 130 11.90 33.91 0.06
CA CYS A 130 11.90 34.46 -1.30
C CYS A 130 13.20 34.19 -2.09
N SER A 131 14.35 34.05 -1.42
CA SER A 131 15.64 33.77 -2.07
C SER A 131 15.69 32.43 -2.80
N LYS A 132 14.85 31.46 -2.41
CA LYS A 132 14.78 30.13 -3.06
C LYS A 132 13.85 30.09 -4.27
N THR A 133 13.09 31.16 -4.54
CA THR A 133 12.01 31.14 -5.56
C THR A 133 12.54 30.80 -6.95
N GLU A 134 13.68 31.36 -7.33
CA GLU A 134 14.30 31.09 -8.64
C GLU A 134 14.79 29.63 -8.74
N ASP A 135 15.49 29.13 -7.72
CA ASP A 135 15.96 27.73 -7.67
C ASP A 135 14.81 26.72 -7.77
N VAL A 136 13.70 27.00 -7.09
CA VAL A 136 12.48 26.17 -7.15
C VAL A 136 11.89 26.22 -8.56
N VAL A 137 11.81 27.39 -9.20
CA VAL A 137 11.34 27.51 -10.60
C VAL A 137 12.24 26.72 -11.55
N GLN A 138 13.56 26.79 -11.41
CA GLN A 138 14.48 26.02 -12.25
C GLN A 138 14.31 24.51 -12.07
N THR A 139 14.10 24.06 -10.83
CA THR A 139 13.76 22.67 -10.52
C THR A 139 12.46 22.27 -11.19
N LEU A 140 11.40 23.06 -11.05
CA LEU A 140 10.11 22.81 -11.69
C LEU A 140 10.20 22.77 -13.21
N LEU A 141 11.00 23.65 -13.83
CA LEU A 141 11.25 23.64 -15.28
C LEU A 141 12.00 22.39 -15.73
N GLN A 142 12.92 21.86 -14.93
CA GLN A 142 13.59 20.58 -15.21
C GLN A 142 12.60 19.41 -15.17
N LEU A 143 11.74 19.36 -14.14
CA LEU A 143 10.74 18.30 -13.97
C LEU A 143 9.59 18.41 -14.99
N HIS A 144 9.22 19.63 -15.37
CA HIS A 144 8.28 19.93 -16.44
C HIS A 144 8.77 19.37 -17.78
N ARG A 145 10.02 19.65 -18.15
CA ARG A 145 10.66 19.05 -19.33
C ARG A 145 10.63 17.53 -19.30
N ALA A 146 10.80 16.92 -18.12
CA ALA A 146 10.67 15.47 -17.95
C ALA A 146 9.27 14.95 -18.25
N SER A 147 8.27 15.64 -17.72
CA SER A 147 6.87 15.24 -17.85
C SER A 147 6.33 15.40 -19.29
N CYS A 148 7.00 16.22 -20.11
CA CYS A 148 6.63 16.47 -21.50
C CYS A 148 7.31 15.55 -22.53
N LEU A 149 8.14 14.58 -22.12
CA LEU A 149 8.74 13.62 -23.06
C LEU A 149 7.68 12.66 -23.61
N ASP A 150 7.75 12.31 -24.90
CA ASP A 150 6.72 11.50 -25.57
C ASP A 150 6.66 10.06 -25.07
N LYS A 151 7.81 9.47 -24.72
CA LYS A 151 7.90 8.08 -24.29
C LYS A 151 7.93 7.98 -22.77
N LEU A 152 7.01 7.20 -22.21
CA LEU A 152 6.96 6.94 -20.77
C LEU A 152 8.28 6.39 -20.21
N GLY A 153 8.97 5.53 -20.97
CA GLY A 153 10.29 5.01 -20.57
C GLY A 153 11.34 6.11 -20.41
N ASP A 154 11.34 7.11 -21.28
CA ASP A 154 12.28 8.24 -21.21
C ASP A 154 11.93 9.16 -20.02
N GLN A 155 10.63 9.37 -19.76
CA GLN A 155 10.16 10.09 -18.57
C GLN A 155 10.67 9.41 -17.29
N THR A 156 10.43 8.10 -17.15
CA THR A 156 10.85 7.32 -15.98
C THR A 156 12.37 7.31 -15.83
N ALA A 157 13.13 7.16 -16.93
CA ALA A 157 14.59 7.18 -16.89
C ALA A 157 15.13 8.54 -16.41
N MET A 158 14.57 9.66 -16.89
CA MET A 158 15.04 10.99 -16.47
C MET A 158 14.65 11.32 -15.02
N ILE A 159 13.45 10.92 -14.59
CA ILE A 159 13.03 11.04 -13.18
C ILE A 159 13.96 10.20 -12.28
N ALA A 160 14.26 8.96 -12.66
CA ALA A 160 15.18 8.11 -11.93
C ALA A 160 16.59 8.71 -11.87
N ALA A 161 17.09 9.30 -12.96
CA ALA A 161 18.38 9.98 -12.97
C ALA A 161 18.39 11.22 -12.05
N ASN A 162 17.30 11.98 -11.98
CA ASN A 162 17.18 13.11 -11.05
C ASN A 162 17.20 12.64 -9.59
N LEU A 163 16.43 11.58 -9.28
CA LEU A 163 16.42 10.96 -7.96
C LEU A 163 17.82 10.46 -7.56
N GLN A 164 18.48 9.70 -8.43
CA GLN A 164 19.83 9.18 -8.19
C GLN A 164 20.84 10.31 -7.98
N SER A 165 20.77 11.38 -8.79
CA SER A 165 21.61 12.56 -8.61
C SER A 165 21.40 13.24 -7.26
N ARG A 166 20.15 13.33 -6.79
CA ARG A 166 19.83 13.90 -5.47
C ARG A 166 20.33 12.99 -4.34
N LEU A 167 20.06 11.70 -4.40
CA LEU A 167 20.54 10.72 -3.41
C LEU A 167 22.06 10.74 -3.29
N ALA A 168 22.78 10.75 -4.42
CA ALA A 168 24.25 10.78 -4.45
C ALA A 168 24.88 12.06 -3.88
N ARG A 169 24.11 13.16 -3.77
CA ARG A 169 24.56 14.44 -3.18
C ARG A 169 24.28 14.54 -1.69
N THR A 170 23.61 13.54 -1.13
CA THR A 170 23.22 13.48 0.28
C THR A 170 23.86 12.28 0.94
N SER A 171 24.03 12.35 2.26
CA SER A 171 24.41 11.24 3.11
C SER A 171 23.52 11.27 4.34
N PHE A 172 23.52 10.19 5.11
CA PHE A 172 22.88 10.15 6.41
C PHE A 172 23.39 11.27 7.32
N ASP A 173 22.47 12.01 7.94
CA ASP A 173 22.76 13.08 8.88
C ASP A 173 23.11 12.48 10.24
N LYS A 174 24.41 12.48 10.56
CA LYS A 174 24.94 11.95 11.83
C LYS A 174 24.43 12.67 13.07
N ASN A 175 23.82 13.86 12.94
CA ASN A 175 23.14 14.52 14.06
C ASN A 175 21.87 13.78 14.51
N CYS A 176 21.38 12.82 13.71
CA CYS A 176 20.27 11.96 14.08
C CYS A 176 20.63 10.90 15.13
N PHE A 177 21.93 10.68 15.41
CA PHE A 177 22.38 9.76 16.44
C PHE A 177 21.98 10.22 17.84
N GLN A 178 21.52 9.29 18.67
CA GLN A 178 21.10 9.58 20.05
C GLN A 178 22.28 9.78 21.00
N SER A 179 23.46 9.30 20.63
CA SER A 179 24.67 9.38 21.45
C SER A 179 25.89 9.59 20.58
N VAL A 180 26.82 10.43 21.03
CA VAL A 180 28.11 10.65 20.37
C VAL A 180 28.99 9.39 20.42
N ALA A 181 28.69 8.44 21.33
CA ALA A 181 29.40 7.18 21.44
C ALA A 181 28.94 6.12 20.42
N GLU A 182 27.81 6.36 19.74
CA GLU A 182 27.25 5.46 18.74
C GLU A 182 28.18 5.37 17.52
N LYS A 183 28.51 4.15 17.10
CA LYS A 183 29.46 3.91 16.01
C LYS A 183 28.72 3.42 14.77
N PRO A 184 28.71 4.20 13.66
CA PRO A 184 28.13 3.73 12.41
C PRO A 184 28.98 2.58 11.83
N HIS A 185 28.32 1.50 11.44
CA HIS A 185 28.95 0.35 10.77
C HIS A 185 28.80 0.44 9.26
N MET A 186 27.60 0.76 8.79
CA MET A 186 27.28 0.82 7.37
C MET A 186 26.22 1.89 7.09
N GLU A 187 26.34 2.53 5.94
CA GLU A 187 25.36 3.45 5.36
C GLU A 187 25.14 3.07 3.89
N CYS A 188 23.88 3.00 3.45
CA CYS A 188 23.57 2.79 2.04
C CYS A 188 22.21 3.38 1.63
N LEU A 189 21.98 3.45 0.32
CA LEU A 189 20.74 3.95 -0.27
C LEU A 189 19.66 2.87 -0.25
N VAL A 190 18.47 3.23 0.20
CA VAL A 190 17.30 2.34 0.24
C VAL A 190 16.02 3.11 -0.05
N GLU A 191 14.94 2.37 -0.27
CA GLU A 191 13.58 2.89 -0.26
C GLU A 191 12.81 2.23 0.87
N MET A 192 12.17 3.03 1.73
CA MET A 192 11.21 2.52 2.68
C MET A 192 9.92 2.18 1.93
N VAL A 193 9.48 0.93 2.05
CA VAL A 193 8.28 0.42 1.38
C VAL A 193 7.10 0.51 2.33
N THR A 194 6.04 1.14 1.84
CA THR A 194 4.72 1.17 2.45
C THR A 194 3.70 0.75 1.40
N PRO A 195 2.47 0.40 1.78
CA PRO A 195 1.45 -0.02 0.83
C PRO A 195 1.26 0.97 -0.32
N LEU A 196 1.44 0.48 -1.56
CA LEU A 196 1.40 1.23 -2.83
C LEU A 196 2.50 2.26 -3.08
N VAL A 197 3.29 2.66 -2.07
CA VAL A 197 4.27 3.75 -2.21
C VAL A 197 5.61 3.41 -1.58
N SER A 198 6.69 3.85 -2.22
CA SER A 198 8.04 3.76 -1.66
C SER A 198 8.64 5.15 -1.47
N ASN A 199 9.39 5.33 -0.38
CA ASN A 199 10.03 6.59 -0.06
C ASN A 199 11.57 6.43 -0.06
N PRO A 200 12.29 7.04 -1.01
CA PRO A 200 13.74 6.96 -1.07
C PRO A 200 14.43 7.66 0.11
N GLY A 201 15.57 7.10 0.53
CA GLY A 201 16.35 7.65 1.62
C GLY A 201 17.66 6.91 1.86
N HIS A 202 18.24 7.15 3.03
CA HIS A 202 19.45 6.51 3.52
C HIS A 202 19.12 5.62 4.70
N VAL A 203 19.70 4.42 4.74
CA VAL A 203 19.74 3.60 5.95
C VAL A 203 21.13 3.70 6.56
N CYS A 204 21.20 3.82 7.88
CA CYS A 204 22.44 3.73 8.63
C CYS A 204 22.26 2.75 9.79
N ILE A 205 23.12 1.74 9.86
CA ILE A 205 23.17 0.81 10.99
C ILE A 205 24.39 1.10 11.86
N THR A 206 24.18 1.05 13.16
CA THR A 206 25.18 1.31 14.20
C THR A 206 25.29 0.12 15.14
N ASP A 207 26.11 0.26 16.19
CA ASP A 207 26.21 -0.72 17.27
C ASP A 207 24.94 -0.82 18.13
N GLN A 208 23.99 0.11 18.00
CA GLN A 208 22.79 0.19 18.87
C GLN A 208 21.47 0.33 18.12
N ASN A 209 21.46 0.91 16.92
CA ASN A 209 20.25 1.29 16.21
C ASN A 209 20.35 1.04 14.71
N LEU A 210 19.18 0.84 14.11
CA LEU A 210 18.93 0.97 12.68
C LEU A 210 18.17 2.28 12.45
N TYR A 211 18.73 3.18 11.66
CA TYR A 211 18.09 4.42 11.24
C TYR A 211 17.70 4.39 9.78
N PHE A 212 16.56 4.96 9.46
CA PHE A 212 16.18 5.30 8.09
C PHE A 212 15.88 6.80 8.01
N GLN A 213 16.56 7.51 7.12
CA GLN A 213 16.36 8.92 6.87
C GLN A 213 15.78 9.13 5.46
N PRO A 214 14.52 9.56 5.32
CA PRO A 214 13.94 9.85 4.02
C PRO A 214 14.60 11.08 3.37
N LEU A 215 14.75 11.06 2.05
CA LEU A 215 15.36 12.17 1.28
C LEU A 215 14.58 13.49 1.45
N ASN A 216 13.26 13.39 1.60
CA ASN A 216 12.34 14.52 1.67
C ASN A 216 11.96 14.94 3.10
N GLY A 217 12.48 14.26 4.12
CA GLY A 217 12.14 14.52 5.53
C GLY A 217 10.71 14.14 5.93
N TYR A 218 9.99 13.35 5.12
CA TYR A 218 8.62 12.89 5.38
C TYR A 218 8.59 11.36 5.59
N PRO A 219 7.75 10.80 6.49
CA PRO A 219 6.83 11.49 7.39
C PRO A 219 7.51 12.11 8.62
N GLU A 220 8.71 11.64 8.97
CA GLU A 220 9.54 12.16 10.05
C GLU A 220 10.98 12.32 9.54
N GLN A 221 11.77 13.18 10.20
CA GLN A 221 13.13 13.49 9.75
C GLN A 221 14.05 12.27 9.74
N ALA A 222 13.88 11.34 10.68
CA ALA A 222 14.53 10.03 10.70
C ALA A 222 13.70 9.05 11.53
N ILE A 223 13.54 7.83 11.04
CA ILE A 223 12.93 6.71 11.74
C ILE A 223 14.04 5.93 12.45
N GLN A 224 13.84 5.63 13.74
CA GLN A 224 14.80 4.90 14.56
C GLN A 224 14.20 3.58 15.06
N ILE A 225 14.94 2.50 14.85
CA ILE A 225 14.67 1.18 15.45
C ILE A 225 15.85 0.80 16.34
N LYS A 226 15.58 0.59 17.63
CA LYS A 226 16.60 0.09 18.56
C LYS A 226 16.86 -1.39 18.31
N LEU A 227 18.12 -1.78 18.10
CA LEU A 227 18.46 -3.17 17.78
C LEU A 227 18.04 -4.14 18.89
N ASN A 228 18.11 -3.72 20.16
CA ASN A 228 17.66 -4.51 21.32
C ASN A 228 16.15 -4.77 21.39
N LYS A 229 15.35 -4.04 20.61
CA LYS A 229 13.91 -4.27 20.48
C LYS A 229 13.58 -5.18 19.32
N VAL A 230 14.50 -5.43 18.39
CA VAL A 230 14.25 -6.30 17.24
C VAL A 230 14.03 -7.73 17.75
N ARG A 231 13.05 -8.40 17.16
CA ARG A 231 12.63 -9.77 17.47
C ARG A 231 12.70 -10.68 16.25
N ARG A 232 12.27 -10.17 15.08
CA ARG A 232 12.29 -10.93 13.82
C ARG A 232 12.80 -10.07 12.68
N ILE A 233 13.56 -10.68 11.78
CA ILE A 233 13.99 -10.08 10.52
C ILE A 233 13.74 -11.07 9.39
N TYR A 234 13.24 -10.57 8.26
CA TYR A 234 12.99 -11.40 7.08
C TYR A 234 13.63 -10.78 5.85
N LYS A 235 14.40 -11.58 5.14
CA LYS A 235 14.77 -11.30 3.75
C LYS A 235 13.51 -11.45 2.91
N ARG A 236 13.20 -10.48 2.06
CA ARG A 236 11.98 -10.44 1.24
C ARG A 236 12.30 -10.32 -0.25
N ARG A 237 11.40 -10.83 -1.09
CA ARG A 237 11.35 -10.44 -2.50
C ARG A 237 10.50 -9.18 -2.68
N HIS A 238 11.01 -8.20 -3.41
CA HIS A 238 10.27 -7.01 -3.82
C HIS A 238 10.30 -6.91 -5.34
N GLY A 239 9.13 -6.83 -5.98
CA GLY A 239 9.04 -6.92 -7.45
C GLY A 239 9.71 -8.19 -7.99
N LEU A 240 9.50 -9.33 -7.31
CA LEU A 240 10.09 -10.65 -7.59
C LEU A 240 11.63 -10.74 -7.50
N ARG A 241 12.30 -9.73 -6.95
CA ARG A 241 13.76 -9.69 -6.77
C ARG A 241 14.15 -9.69 -5.27
N PRO A 242 15.25 -10.35 -4.85
CA PRO A 242 15.64 -10.53 -3.44
C PRO A 242 16.27 -9.27 -2.81
N LEU A 243 15.54 -8.15 -2.88
CA LEU A 243 16.00 -6.81 -2.51
C LEU A 243 15.36 -6.28 -1.22
N GLY A 244 14.45 -7.03 -0.59
CA GLY A 244 13.71 -6.56 0.57
C GLY A 244 14.31 -7.04 1.90
N LEU A 245 14.21 -6.21 2.93
CA LEU A 245 14.47 -6.56 4.33
C LEU A 245 13.37 -5.97 5.20
N GLU A 246 12.75 -6.81 6.01
CA GLU A 246 11.67 -6.42 6.89
C GLU A 246 12.02 -6.71 8.34
N VAL A 247 11.78 -5.74 9.23
CA VAL A 247 12.21 -5.77 10.64
C VAL A 247 11.02 -5.62 11.57
N PHE A 248 10.92 -6.51 12.55
CA PHE A 248 9.83 -6.58 13.53
C PHE A 248 10.39 -6.46 14.94
N CYS A 249 9.82 -5.58 15.75
CA CYS A 249 10.16 -5.37 17.15
C CYS A 249 9.19 -6.09 18.12
N THR A 250 8.14 -6.70 17.59
CA THR A 250 7.11 -7.41 18.37
C THR A 250 6.95 -8.83 17.83
N GLU A 251 6.91 -9.81 18.73
CA GLU A 251 6.89 -11.24 18.35
C GLU A 251 5.69 -11.59 17.49
N ASN A 252 4.48 -11.25 17.93
CA ASN A 252 3.24 -11.70 17.30
C ASN A 252 2.57 -10.64 16.42
N ASP A 253 3.25 -9.52 16.15
CA ASP A 253 2.65 -8.47 15.32
C ASP A 253 2.69 -8.86 13.84
N PHE A 254 1.55 -8.62 13.19
CA PHE A 254 1.34 -8.91 11.78
C PHE A 254 2.08 -7.92 10.88
N CYS A 255 2.25 -6.69 11.36
CA CYS A 255 2.87 -5.61 10.61
C CYS A 255 4.28 -5.33 11.12
N SER A 256 5.23 -5.17 10.20
CA SER A 256 6.60 -4.82 10.57
C SER A 256 6.72 -3.37 11.04
N ASP A 257 7.84 -3.08 11.69
CA ASP A 257 8.19 -1.72 12.10
C ASP A 257 8.88 -0.94 10.99
N ILE A 258 9.58 -1.63 10.08
CA ILE A 258 10.05 -1.06 8.83
C ILE A 258 10.21 -2.14 7.77
N TYR A 259 9.94 -1.77 6.52
CA TYR A 259 10.27 -2.55 5.33
C TYR A 259 11.17 -1.73 4.42
N LEU A 260 12.38 -2.20 4.17
CA LEU A 260 13.38 -1.56 3.31
C LEU A 260 13.57 -2.36 2.01
N LYS A 261 13.58 -1.65 0.90
CA LYS A 261 13.98 -2.14 -0.42
C LYS A 261 15.34 -1.56 -0.78
N PHE A 262 16.29 -2.43 -1.09
CA PHE A 262 17.65 -2.09 -1.46
C PHE A 262 17.81 -2.03 -2.98
N TYR A 263 18.83 -1.32 -3.45
CA TYR A 263 19.17 -1.29 -4.89
C TYR A 263 19.97 -2.51 -5.33
N ASN A 264 20.65 -3.20 -4.40
CA ASN A 264 21.40 -4.41 -4.66
C ASN A 264 21.30 -5.40 -3.49
N THR A 265 21.58 -6.67 -3.77
CA THR A 265 21.46 -7.77 -2.81
C THR A 265 22.57 -7.73 -1.74
N ALA A 266 23.76 -7.24 -2.09
CA ALA A 266 24.92 -7.23 -1.20
C ALA A 266 24.69 -6.32 0.00
N ASP A 267 24.23 -5.08 -0.23
CA ASP A 267 23.91 -4.14 0.84
C ASP A 267 22.81 -4.67 1.77
N ARG A 268 21.80 -5.33 1.18
CA ARG A 268 20.70 -5.95 1.92
C ARG A 268 21.18 -7.07 2.83
N ASP A 269 22.06 -7.93 2.32
CA ASP A 269 22.66 -9.03 3.09
C ASP A 269 23.57 -8.49 4.20
N GLU A 270 24.36 -7.46 3.94
CA GLU A 270 25.25 -6.86 4.95
C GLU A 270 24.47 -6.25 6.13
N ILE A 271 23.46 -5.41 5.85
CA ILE A 271 22.56 -4.90 6.91
C ILE A 271 21.87 -6.05 7.66
N TYR A 272 21.39 -7.07 6.94
CA TYR A 272 20.78 -8.25 7.57
C TYR A 272 21.75 -8.92 8.54
N TYR A 273 23.01 -9.14 8.15
CA TYR A 273 23.98 -9.81 9.01
C TYR A 273 24.34 -8.98 10.25
N TYR A 274 24.41 -7.65 10.15
CA TYR A 274 24.61 -6.81 11.33
C TYR A 274 23.46 -6.94 12.34
N ILE A 275 22.21 -6.91 11.87
CA ILE A 275 21.04 -7.12 12.75
C ILE A 275 21.02 -8.56 13.27
N ALA A 276 21.28 -9.56 12.43
CA ALA A 276 21.31 -10.97 12.81
C ALA A 276 22.37 -11.27 13.87
N THR A 277 23.60 -10.77 13.70
CA THR A 277 24.68 -10.91 14.69
C THR A 277 24.29 -10.30 16.04
N PHE A 278 23.56 -9.18 16.02
CA PHE A 278 23.01 -8.60 17.25
C PHE A 278 21.94 -9.52 17.89
N LEU A 279 21.12 -10.18 17.07
CA LEU A 279 20.04 -11.08 17.49
C LEU A 279 20.49 -12.50 17.86
N GLU A 280 21.64 -12.97 17.37
CA GLU A 280 22.15 -14.34 17.57
C GLU A 280 22.37 -14.70 19.06
N ASN A 281 22.35 -13.71 19.95
CA ASN A 281 22.36 -13.92 21.40
C ASN A 281 20.95 -14.12 22.01
N HIS A 282 19.86 -14.01 21.23
CA HIS A 282 18.49 -13.85 21.74
C HIS A 282 17.37 -14.56 20.95
N VAL A 283 17.56 -15.01 19.71
CA VAL A 283 16.47 -15.58 18.89
C VAL A 283 16.88 -16.91 18.25
N THR A 284 16.06 -17.94 18.43
CA THR A 284 16.17 -19.20 17.68
C THR A 284 15.49 -19.00 16.33
N GLU A 285 16.22 -19.22 15.23
CA GLU A 285 15.61 -19.22 13.89
C GLU A 285 14.59 -20.37 13.81
N HIS A 286 13.31 -20.03 13.77
CA HIS A 286 12.25 -21.02 13.59
C HIS A 286 12.14 -21.37 12.11
N THR A 287 12.64 -22.55 11.75
CA THR A 287 12.47 -23.13 10.42
C THR A 287 11.00 -23.43 10.13
N ALA A 288 10.65 -23.60 8.86
CA ALA A 288 9.31 -24.09 8.46
C ALA A 288 8.94 -25.39 9.20
N GLU A 289 9.90 -26.29 9.36
CA GLU A 289 9.75 -27.56 10.09
C GLU A 289 9.44 -27.34 11.58
N SER A 290 10.10 -26.37 12.21
CA SER A 290 9.85 -26.01 13.61
C SER A 290 8.41 -25.53 13.79
N TYR A 291 7.93 -24.59 12.97
CA TYR A 291 6.55 -24.12 13.05
C TYR A 291 5.54 -25.23 12.76
N MET A 292 5.80 -26.08 11.77
CA MET A 292 4.95 -27.22 11.44
C MET A 292 4.81 -28.16 12.65
N LEU A 293 5.91 -28.49 13.33
CA LEU A 293 5.89 -29.37 14.50
C LEU A 293 5.12 -28.76 15.68
N HIS A 294 5.25 -27.44 15.90
CA HIS A 294 4.50 -26.74 16.94
C HIS A 294 3.00 -26.70 16.63
N TRP A 295 2.64 -26.47 15.37
CA TRP A 295 1.26 -26.53 14.91
C TRP A 295 0.65 -27.93 15.07
N GLN A 296 1.35 -28.98 14.63
CA GLN A 296 0.91 -30.37 14.79
C GLN A 296 0.72 -30.79 16.26
N ARG A 297 1.49 -30.19 17.18
CA ARG A 297 1.37 -30.42 18.63
C ARG A 297 0.31 -29.55 19.31
N GLY A 298 -0.36 -28.66 18.56
CA GLY A 298 -1.35 -27.73 19.09
C GLY A 298 -0.74 -26.56 19.88
N HIS A 299 0.57 -26.32 19.77
CA HIS A 299 1.22 -25.14 20.37
C HIS A 299 0.99 -23.86 19.57
N LEU A 300 0.62 -23.99 18.29
CA LEU A 300 0.20 -22.90 17.42
C LEU A 300 -1.21 -23.18 16.91
N SER A 301 -2.03 -22.15 16.89
CA SER A 301 -3.34 -22.17 16.23
C SER A 301 -3.19 -22.22 14.71
N ASN A 302 -4.27 -22.59 14.00
CA ASN A 302 -4.29 -22.60 12.53
C ASN A 302 -3.98 -21.21 11.97
N TYR A 303 -4.52 -20.16 12.60
CA TYR A 303 -4.25 -18.78 12.21
C TYR A 303 -2.77 -18.37 12.36
N GLU A 304 -2.15 -18.69 13.51
CA GLU A 304 -0.74 -18.39 13.75
C GLU A 304 0.16 -19.14 12.77
N TYR A 305 -0.15 -20.41 12.51
CA TYR A 305 0.61 -21.19 11.54
C TYR A 305 0.49 -20.61 10.13
N LEU A 306 -0.71 -20.21 9.69
CA LEU A 306 -0.91 -19.53 8.40
C LEU A 306 -0.15 -18.20 8.33
N LEU A 307 -0.09 -17.43 9.41
CA LEU A 307 0.71 -16.21 9.48
C LEU A 307 2.20 -16.50 9.29
N HIS A 308 2.74 -17.53 9.95
CA HIS A 308 4.13 -17.92 9.78
C HIS A 308 4.42 -18.40 8.36
N LEU A 309 3.54 -19.20 7.75
CA LEU A 309 3.69 -19.62 6.35
C LEU A 309 3.65 -18.45 5.38
N ASN A 310 2.73 -17.50 5.56
CA ASN A 310 2.71 -16.27 4.77
C ASN A 310 4.03 -15.51 4.89
N ASN A 311 4.57 -15.36 6.10
CA ASN A 311 5.89 -14.76 6.30
C ASN A 311 7.01 -15.56 5.63
N LEU A 312 7.07 -16.88 5.75
CA LEU A 312 8.11 -17.66 5.07
C LEU A 312 7.98 -17.61 3.53
N ALA A 313 6.79 -17.32 3.02
CA ALA A 313 6.50 -17.17 1.59
C ALA A 313 6.69 -15.75 1.05
N ASP A 314 7.45 -14.88 1.74
CA ASP A 314 7.73 -13.49 1.38
C ASP A 314 6.52 -12.53 1.40
N ARG A 315 5.39 -12.93 1.98
CA ARG A 315 4.20 -12.08 2.04
C ARG A 315 4.32 -11.07 3.17
N SER A 316 3.89 -9.83 2.91
CA SER A 316 3.96 -8.70 3.85
C SER A 316 2.74 -7.79 3.71
N CYS A 317 2.30 -7.21 4.83
CA CYS A 317 1.25 -6.21 4.83
C CYS A 317 1.66 -4.90 4.14
N ASN A 318 2.97 -4.63 4.05
CA ASN A 318 3.51 -3.40 3.47
C ASN A 318 3.63 -3.46 1.94
N ASP A 319 3.46 -4.64 1.34
CA ASP A 319 3.40 -4.83 -0.10
C ASP A 319 2.08 -5.51 -0.49
N LEU A 320 1.11 -4.72 -0.95
CA LEU A 320 -0.21 -5.21 -1.34
C LEU A 320 -0.18 -6.22 -2.50
N SER A 321 0.89 -6.22 -3.30
CA SER A 321 1.06 -7.21 -4.38
C SER A 321 1.39 -8.60 -3.83
N GLN A 322 1.93 -8.65 -2.61
CA GLN A 322 2.31 -9.84 -1.88
C GLN A 322 1.61 -9.89 -0.51
N TYR A 323 0.38 -9.40 -0.44
CA TYR A 323 -0.36 -9.41 0.82
C TYR A 323 -0.55 -10.84 1.35
N PRO A 324 -0.61 -11.04 2.68
CA PRO A 324 -0.91 -12.33 3.27
C PRO A 324 -2.29 -12.86 2.83
N VAL A 325 -2.38 -14.17 2.60
CA VAL A 325 -3.55 -14.85 2.05
C VAL A 325 -4.02 -15.93 3.01
N PHE A 326 -5.33 -15.99 3.20
CA PHE A 326 -6.02 -16.97 4.02
C PHE A 326 -7.13 -17.65 3.21
N PRO A 327 -7.47 -18.91 3.48
CA PRO A 327 -8.54 -19.60 2.78
C PRO A 327 -9.91 -19.00 3.11
N TRP A 328 -10.85 -19.06 2.16
CA TRP A 328 -12.25 -19.21 2.53
C TRP A 328 -12.45 -20.53 3.27
N VAL A 329 -12.94 -20.49 4.51
CA VAL A 329 -13.22 -21.71 5.31
C VAL A 329 -14.68 -22.11 5.22
N LEU A 330 -15.60 -21.16 5.39
CA LEU A 330 -17.03 -21.41 5.34
C LEU A 330 -17.55 -21.32 3.90
N SER A 331 -18.55 -22.13 3.57
CA SER A 331 -19.30 -22.13 2.31
C SER A 331 -20.75 -21.64 2.48
N ASP A 332 -21.27 -21.61 3.72
CA ASP A 332 -22.63 -21.18 4.03
C ASP A 332 -22.70 -19.75 4.59
N TYR A 333 -23.22 -18.86 3.75
CA TYR A 333 -23.48 -17.45 4.09
C TYR A 333 -24.97 -17.09 4.00
N SER A 334 -25.85 -18.09 4.00
CA SER A 334 -27.28 -17.93 3.72
C SER A 334 -28.19 -18.47 4.82
N SER A 335 -27.76 -19.50 5.56
CA SER A 335 -28.55 -20.08 6.63
C SER A 335 -28.75 -19.12 7.81
N PRO A 336 -29.88 -19.24 8.54
CA PRO A 336 -30.14 -18.45 9.74
C PRO A 336 -29.22 -18.80 10.92
N GLN A 337 -28.62 -19.98 10.92
CA GLN A 337 -27.72 -20.48 11.96
C GLN A 337 -26.51 -21.14 11.32
N LEU A 338 -25.34 -21.00 11.95
CA LEU A 338 -24.09 -21.59 11.49
C LEU A 338 -23.85 -22.90 12.23
N ASP A 339 -23.91 -24.03 11.52
CA ASP A 339 -23.69 -25.37 12.09
C ASP A 339 -22.29 -25.89 11.71
N LEU A 340 -21.33 -25.77 12.63
CA LEU A 340 -19.97 -26.27 12.44
C LEU A 340 -19.84 -27.79 12.59
N THR A 341 -20.92 -28.50 12.89
CA THR A 341 -20.94 -29.97 12.89
C THR A 341 -21.31 -30.55 11.52
N ASN A 342 -21.88 -29.73 10.63
CA ASN A 342 -22.23 -30.10 9.28
C ASN A 342 -21.02 -29.91 8.33
N PRO A 343 -20.49 -30.97 7.69
CA PRO A 343 -19.40 -30.85 6.72
C PRO A 343 -19.72 -29.93 5.54
N ASP A 344 -21.00 -29.84 5.13
CA ASP A 344 -21.42 -29.02 3.99
C ASP A 344 -21.30 -27.50 4.26
N THR A 345 -21.18 -27.11 5.53
CA THR A 345 -20.94 -25.71 5.95
C THR A 345 -19.51 -25.25 5.63
N PHE A 346 -18.60 -26.19 5.40
CA PHE A 346 -17.21 -25.90 5.08
C PHE A 346 -16.96 -25.95 3.57
N ARG A 347 -15.99 -25.16 3.13
CA ARG A 347 -15.40 -25.27 1.80
C ARG A 347 -14.50 -26.51 1.75
N ASP A 348 -14.53 -27.21 0.62
CA ASP A 348 -13.49 -28.17 0.23
C ASP A 348 -12.11 -27.48 0.07
N LEU A 349 -11.24 -27.66 1.07
CA LEU A 349 -9.90 -27.07 1.15
C LEU A 349 -8.90 -27.72 0.18
N SER A 350 -9.21 -28.92 -0.35
CA SER A 350 -8.37 -29.61 -1.34
C SER A 350 -8.43 -28.97 -2.73
N LYS A 351 -9.40 -28.06 -2.96
CA LYS A 351 -9.66 -27.44 -4.25
C LYS A 351 -9.39 -25.93 -4.23
N PRO A 352 -8.78 -25.36 -5.29
CA PRO A 352 -8.73 -23.92 -5.46
C PRO A 352 -10.14 -23.36 -5.71
N VAL A 353 -10.34 -22.06 -5.45
CA VAL A 353 -11.65 -21.37 -5.62
C VAL A 353 -12.26 -21.71 -6.98
N GLY A 354 -11.46 -21.64 -8.04
CA GLY A 354 -11.85 -21.90 -9.42
C GLY A 354 -12.47 -23.28 -9.68
N ALA A 355 -12.11 -24.28 -8.87
CA ALA A 355 -12.54 -25.66 -9.02
C ALA A 355 -13.72 -26.07 -8.11
N LEU A 356 -14.20 -25.17 -7.24
CA LEU A 356 -15.32 -25.45 -6.33
C LEU A 356 -16.66 -25.60 -7.07
N ASN A 357 -16.89 -24.78 -8.10
CA ASN A 357 -18.08 -24.86 -8.94
C ASN A 357 -17.77 -25.66 -10.21
N LYS A 358 -18.41 -26.83 -10.36
CA LYS A 358 -18.18 -27.76 -11.46
C LYS A 358 -18.48 -27.15 -12.84
N GLU A 359 -19.62 -26.48 -13.00
CA GLU A 359 -19.99 -25.88 -14.28
C GLU A 359 -19.01 -24.79 -14.70
N ARG A 360 -18.52 -24.00 -13.74
CA ARG A 360 -17.48 -23.00 -14.01
C ARG A 360 -16.17 -23.66 -14.38
N LEU A 361 -15.75 -24.69 -13.66
CA LEU A 361 -14.53 -25.43 -13.93
C LEU A 361 -14.54 -26.01 -15.35
N ASP A 362 -15.66 -26.59 -15.79
CA ASP A 362 -15.80 -27.14 -17.15
C ASP A 362 -15.59 -26.06 -18.22
N ARG A 363 -16.13 -24.84 -18.01
CA ARG A 363 -15.89 -23.69 -18.90
C ARG A 363 -14.44 -23.25 -18.91
N LEU A 364 -13.78 -23.23 -17.75
CA LEU A 364 -12.36 -22.88 -17.63
C LEU A 364 -11.47 -23.90 -18.35
N LEU A 365 -11.75 -25.19 -18.19
CA LEU A 365 -11.05 -26.28 -18.85
C LEU A 365 -11.25 -26.26 -20.37
N ALA A 366 -12.47 -25.97 -20.85
CA ALA A 366 -12.75 -25.82 -22.27
C ALA A 366 -11.92 -24.66 -22.88
N ARG A 367 -11.89 -23.50 -22.21
CA ARG A 367 -11.03 -22.37 -22.62
C ARG A 367 -9.56 -22.75 -22.62
N TYR A 368 -9.10 -23.38 -21.55
CA TYR A 368 -7.70 -23.78 -21.37
C TYR A 368 -7.22 -24.73 -22.48
N ARG A 369 -8.03 -25.74 -22.85
CA ARG A 369 -7.71 -26.69 -23.92
C ARG A 369 -7.64 -26.06 -25.31
N GLY A 370 -8.36 -24.96 -25.53
CA GLY A 370 -8.37 -24.23 -26.81
C GLY A 370 -7.36 -23.10 -26.90
N MET A 371 -6.56 -22.85 -25.85
CA MET A 371 -5.64 -21.72 -25.78
C MET A 371 -4.27 -22.10 -26.38
N PRO A 372 -3.65 -21.22 -27.20
CA PRO A 372 -2.27 -21.41 -27.63
C PRO A 372 -1.30 -21.23 -26.46
N ASP A 373 -0.12 -21.82 -26.56
CA ASP A 373 0.91 -21.66 -25.53
C ASP A 373 1.43 -20.21 -25.45
N PRO A 374 1.71 -19.68 -24.23
CA PRO A 374 1.57 -20.33 -22.93
C PRO A 374 0.12 -20.33 -22.41
N ALA A 375 -0.44 -21.53 -22.19
CA ALA A 375 -1.80 -21.70 -21.69
C ALA A 375 -1.91 -21.48 -20.18
N PHE A 376 -3.02 -20.89 -19.74
CA PHE A 376 -3.30 -20.66 -18.32
C PHE A 376 -4.75 -20.96 -17.95
N MET A 377 -4.96 -21.51 -16.75
CA MET A 377 -6.31 -21.78 -16.27
C MET A 377 -6.99 -20.52 -15.73
N TYR A 378 -6.26 -19.69 -14.99
CA TYR A 378 -6.78 -18.49 -14.33
C TYR A 378 -6.15 -17.21 -14.88
N GLY A 379 -6.98 -16.30 -15.43
CA GLY A 379 -6.53 -14.99 -15.91
C GLY A 379 -6.30 -13.97 -14.79
N SER A 380 -6.82 -14.26 -13.60
CA SER A 380 -6.72 -13.42 -12.40
C SER A 380 -6.08 -14.25 -11.27
N HIS A 381 -5.30 -13.58 -10.42
CA HIS A 381 -4.64 -14.21 -9.27
C HIS A 381 -5.55 -14.13 -8.05
N TYR A 382 -5.49 -15.09 -7.13
CA TYR A 382 -6.33 -15.13 -5.92
C TYR A 382 -6.02 -14.03 -4.89
N SER A 383 -4.87 -13.36 -5.04
CA SER A 383 -4.40 -12.25 -4.21
C SER A 383 -3.88 -11.13 -5.11
N SER A 384 -4.41 -9.92 -4.97
CA SER A 384 -3.95 -8.75 -5.70
C SER A 384 -4.20 -7.48 -4.87
N PRO A 385 -3.50 -6.36 -5.16
CA PRO A 385 -3.74 -5.11 -4.46
C PRO A 385 -5.21 -4.67 -4.53
N GLY A 386 -5.85 -4.86 -5.69
CA GLY A 386 -7.26 -4.55 -5.88
C GLY A 386 -8.20 -5.40 -5.02
N TYR A 387 -7.85 -6.66 -4.77
CA TYR A 387 -8.64 -7.55 -3.92
C TYR A 387 -8.50 -7.21 -2.43
N VAL A 388 -7.28 -6.90 -2.00
CA VAL A 388 -7.01 -6.46 -0.63
C VAL A 388 -7.76 -5.17 -0.34
N LEU A 389 -7.65 -4.18 -1.23
CA LEU A 389 -8.35 -2.90 -1.05
C LEU A 389 -9.86 -3.01 -1.27
N PHE A 390 -10.33 -3.96 -2.08
CA PHE A 390 -11.76 -4.28 -2.15
C PHE A 390 -12.32 -4.62 -0.75
N TYR A 391 -11.63 -5.45 0.03
CA TYR A 391 -12.03 -5.73 1.41
C TYR A 391 -11.80 -4.54 2.36
N LEU A 392 -10.68 -3.83 2.21
CA LEU A 392 -10.22 -2.83 3.17
C LEU A 392 -10.67 -1.39 2.88
N VAL A 393 -11.48 -1.13 1.86
CA VAL A 393 -11.83 0.25 1.42
C VAL A 393 -12.42 1.12 2.54
N ARG A 394 -13.10 0.53 3.52
CA ARG A 394 -13.72 1.25 4.66
C ARG A 394 -12.71 1.74 5.70
N VAL A 395 -11.55 1.11 5.78
CA VAL A 395 -10.46 1.47 6.72
C VAL A 395 -9.26 2.11 6.02
N ALA A 396 -9.03 1.77 4.74
CA ALA A 396 -7.95 2.29 3.91
C ALA A 396 -8.47 3.04 2.65
N PRO A 397 -9.40 4.00 2.76
CA PRO A 397 -10.03 4.63 1.59
C PRO A 397 -9.04 5.37 0.69
N GLU A 398 -8.00 6.00 1.25
CA GLU A 398 -6.98 6.71 0.47
C GLU A 398 -6.14 5.78 -0.40
N HIS A 399 -5.91 4.54 0.06
CA HIS A 399 -5.20 3.54 -0.73
C HIS A 399 -6.06 3.11 -1.93
N MET A 400 -7.38 2.99 -1.75
CA MET A 400 -8.29 2.74 -2.86
C MET A 400 -8.27 3.90 -3.86
N LEU A 401 -8.34 5.15 -3.38
CA LEU A 401 -8.24 6.34 -4.23
C LEU A 401 -6.91 6.36 -4.99
N CYS A 402 -5.79 6.06 -4.35
CA CYS A 402 -4.48 5.95 -4.98
C CYS A 402 -4.49 4.89 -6.11
N LEU A 403 -4.95 3.67 -5.81
CA LEU A 403 -4.99 2.57 -6.78
C LEU A 403 -5.91 2.86 -7.98
N GLN A 404 -7.02 3.57 -7.77
CA GLN A 404 -8.06 3.85 -8.77
C GLN A 404 -8.00 5.29 -9.32
N ASN A 405 -6.83 5.94 -9.27
CA ASN A 405 -6.58 7.27 -9.84
C ASN A 405 -7.58 8.35 -9.36
N GLY A 406 -7.79 8.41 -8.05
CA GLY A 406 -8.61 9.40 -7.37
C GLY A 406 -10.11 9.09 -7.33
N ARG A 407 -10.53 7.85 -7.60
CA ARG A 407 -11.94 7.45 -7.56
C ARG A 407 -12.13 6.19 -6.73
N TYR A 408 -13.35 5.94 -6.27
CA TYR A 408 -13.73 4.60 -5.82
C TYR A 408 -14.14 3.74 -7.01
N ASP A 409 -14.21 2.42 -6.81
CA ASP A 409 -14.76 1.52 -7.83
C ASP A 409 -16.28 1.75 -7.98
N HIS A 410 -16.85 1.21 -9.05
CA HIS A 410 -18.29 1.22 -9.28
C HIS A 410 -19.02 0.53 -8.10
N ALA A 411 -20.08 1.14 -7.59
CA ALA A 411 -20.79 0.68 -6.39
C ALA A 411 -21.21 -0.81 -6.44
N ASP A 412 -21.68 -1.29 -7.59
CA ASP A 412 -22.03 -2.72 -7.77
C ASP A 412 -20.85 -3.69 -7.72
N ARG A 413 -19.61 -3.21 -7.89
CA ARG A 413 -18.37 -4.00 -7.80
C ARG A 413 -17.66 -3.88 -6.45
N MET A 414 -18.15 -3.02 -5.57
CA MET A 414 -17.58 -2.81 -4.24
C MET A 414 -17.94 -3.96 -3.30
N PHE A 415 -17.16 -4.10 -2.22
CA PHE A 415 -17.41 -5.11 -1.20
C PHE A 415 -18.64 -4.73 -0.38
N ASN A 416 -19.79 -5.32 -0.74
CA ASN A 416 -21.10 -4.93 -0.20
C ASN A 416 -21.72 -6.01 0.69
N SER A 417 -21.45 -7.28 0.42
CA SER A 417 -22.00 -8.42 1.15
C SER A 417 -21.02 -9.57 1.11
N VAL A 418 -20.84 -10.25 2.25
CA VAL A 418 -20.00 -11.45 2.33
C VAL A 418 -20.59 -12.57 1.47
N GLY A 419 -21.91 -12.81 1.58
CA GLY A 419 -22.61 -13.83 0.80
C GLY A 419 -22.60 -13.58 -0.70
N GLU A 420 -22.85 -12.33 -1.15
CA GLU A 420 -22.73 -11.99 -2.58
C GLU A 420 -21.28 -12.17 -3.07
N THR A 421 -20.29 -11.83 -2.25
CA THR A 421 -18.87 -11.99 -2.60
C THR A 421 -18.50 -13.45 -2.75
N TRP A 422 -18.90 -14.31 -1.81
CA TRP A 422 -18.68 -15.76 -1.91
C TRP A 422 -19.33 -16.35 -3.17
N LYS A 423 -20.58 -15.98 -3.45
CA LYS A 423 -21.28 -16.40 -4.68
C LYS A 423 -20.54 -15.96 -5.94
N ASN A 424 -20.07 -14.70 -5.98
CA ASN A 424 -19.27 -14.18 -7.09
C ASN A 424 -17.95 -14.94 -7.25
N CYS A 425 -17.29 -15.30 -6.14
CA CYS A 425 -16.10 -16.16 -6.17
C CYS A 425 -16.38 -17.57 -6.72
N LEU A 426 -17.62 -18.05 -6.77
CA LEU A 426 -18.00 -19.36 -7.33
C LEU A 426 -18.49 -19.28 -8.78
N GLU A 427 -19.16 -18.19 -9.15
CA GLU A 427 -19.85 -18.06 -10.43
C GLU A 427 -19.15 -17.10 -11.41
N GLY A 428 -18.45 -16.09 -10.86
CA GLY A 428 -17.78 -15.04 -11.61
C GLY A 428 -16.68 -15.58 -12.54
N ALA A 429 -16.62 -15.02 -13.75
CA ALA A 429 -15.70 -15.48 -14.81
C ALA A 429 -14.21 -15.22 -14.49
N THR A 430 -13.94 -14.17 -13.71
CA THR A 430 -12.58 -13.70 -13.39
C THR A 430 -12.40 -13.49 -11.88
N ASP A 431 -13.28 -14.05 -11.06
CA ASP A 431 -13.25 -13.88 -9.61
C ASP A 431 -12.80 -15.16 -8.91
N PHE A 432 -11.56 -15.15 -8.44
CA PHE A 432 -10.91 -16.27 -7.76
C PHE A 432 -10.29 -15.85 -6.43
N LYS A 433 -10.82 -14.76 -5.82
CA LYS A 433 -10.31 -14.19 -4.57
C LYS A 433 -10.29 -15.22 -3.44
N GLU A 434 -9.16 -15.34 -2.77
CA GLU A 434 -9.11 -15.89 -1.41
C GLU A 434 -9.29 -14.75 -0.38
N LEU A 435 -9.33 -15.10 0.91
CA LEU A 435 -9.49 -14.15 2.01
C LEU A 435 -8.14 -13.55 2.45
N ILE A 436 -8.25 -12.53 3.29
CA ILE A 436 -7.13 -11.88 3.99
C ILE A 436 -7.21 -12.21 5.50
N PRO A 437 -6.11 -12.08 6.27
CA PRO A 437 -6.08 -12.43 7.70
C PRO A 437 -7.13 -11.68 8.54
N GLU A 438 -7.54 -10.48 8.13
CA GLU A 438 -8.53 -9.65 8.82
C GLU A 438 -9.87 -10.37 9.04
N PHE A 439 -10.26 -11.30 8.17
CA PHE A 439 -11.48 -12.11 8.35
C PHE A 439 -11.42 -13.07 9.54
N TYR A 440 -10.24 -13.29 10.11
CA TYR A 440 -9.98 -14.18 11.25
C TYR A 440 -9.32 -13.44 12.42
N GLY A 441 -9.25 -12.10 12.33
CA GLY A 441 -8.74 -11.21 13.36
C GLY A 441 -9.84 -10.76 14.33
N THR A 442 -9.55 -9.71 15.11
CA THR A 442 -10.44 -9.20 16.16
C THR A 442 -11.03 -7.81 15.87
N ASP A 443 -10.55 -7.10 14.84
CA ASP A 443 -11.03 -5.77 14.47
C ASP A 443 -11.96 -5.86 13.26
N SER A 444 -13.23 -5.59 13.53
CA SER A 444 -14.30 -5.59 12.53
C SER A 444 -14.43 -4.28 11.75
N SER A 445 -13.56 -3.30 11.97
CA SER A 445 -13.69 -1.96 11.37
C SER A 445 -13.74 -1.96 9.85
N PHE A 446 -13.13 -2.93 9.17
CA PHE A 446 -13.18 -3.04 7.71
C PHE A 446 -14.56 -3.44 7.16
N LEU A 447 -15.47 -3.93 8.01
CA LEU A 447 -16.85 -4.25 7.68
C LEU A 447 -17.81 -3.07 7.91
N GLU A 448 -17.36 -2.02 8.60
CA GLU A 448 -18.18 -0.92 9.10
C GLU A 448 -17.73 0.41 8.49
N ASN A 449 -18.65 1.17 7.91
CA ASN A 449 -18.37 2.47 7.32
C ASN A 449 -18.32 3.59 8.38
N LYS A 450 -17.42 3.46 9.36
CA LYS A 450 -17.25 4.41 10.48
C LYS A 450 -16.90 5.83 10.03
N LEU A 451 -16.23 5.94 8.88
CA LEU A 451 -15.84 7.22 8.29
C LEU A 451 -16.95 7.89 7.47
N SER A 452 -18.14 7.27 7.38
CA SER A 452 -19.27 7.78 6.57
C SER A 452 -18.86 8.10 5.12
N LEU A 453 -18.05 7.22 4.53
CA LEU A 453 -17.57 7.38 3.15
C LEU A 453 -18.73 7.33 2.16
N ASP A 454 -18.69 8.18 1.14
CA ASP A 454 -19.58 8.06 -0.02
C ASP A 454 -19.04 7.01 -1.00
N LEU A 455 -19.49 5.77 -0.83
CA LEU A 455 -19.12 4.62 -1.65
C LEU A 455 -20.06 4.43 -2.86
N GLY A 456 -20.96 5.39 -3.11
CA GLY A 456 -21.90 5.38 -4.23
C GLY A 456 -23.18 4.58 -4.00
N ARG A 457 -23.98 4.46 -5.07
CA ARG A 457 -25.27 3.75 -5.09
C ARG A 457 -25.25 2.65 -6.14
N LYS A 458 -25.72 1.46 -5.75
CA LYS A 458 -25.94 0.32 -6.64
C LYS A 458 -27.03 0.63 -7.66
N GLN A 459 -27.09 -0.11 -8.76
CA GLN A 459 -28.13 0.02 -9.78
C GLN A 459 -29.55 -0.15 -9.22
N ASN A 460 -29.71 -0.92 -8.14
CA ASN A 460 -30.99 -1.10 -7.44
C ASN A 460 -31.37 0.08 -6.51
N GLY A 461 -30.61 1.18 -6.54
CA GLY A 461 -30.85 2.39 -5.75
C GLY A 461 -30.32 2.36 -4.31
N LYS A 462 -29.86 1.20 -3.81
CA LYS A 462 -29.30 1.08 -2.46
C LYS A 462 -27.91 1.70 -2.38
N SER A 463 -27.69 2.53 -1.38
CA SER A 463 -26.37 3.08 -1.08
C SER A 463 -25.45 1.99 -0.53
N VAL A 464 -24.16 2.08 -0.87
CA VAL A 464 -23.12 1.23 -0.28
C VAL A 464 -22.70 1.83 1.06
N CYS A 465 -22.83 1.06 2.15
CA CYS A 465 -22.47 1.48 3.50
C CYS A 465 -21.75 0.34 4.23
N ASP A 466 -22.23 -0.11 5.40
CA ASP A 466 -21.73 -1.31 6.08
C ASP A 466 -21.87 -2.56 5.20
N VAL A 467 -20.98 -3.53 5.41
CA VAL A 467 -21.04 -4.81 4.71
C VAL A 467 -22.21 -5.63 5.23
N VAL A 468 -23.04 -6.15 4.33
CA VAL A 468 -24.12 -7.06 4.67
C VAL A 468 -23.55 -8.41 5.07
N LEU A 469 -23.75 -8.76 6.34
CA LEU A 469 -23.30 -10.01 6.95
C LEU A 469 -24.31 -11.15 6.72
N PRO A 470 -23.87 -12.41 6.87
CA PRO A 470 -24.75 -13.57 6.83
C PRO A 470 -25.81 -13.53 7.95
N PRO A 471 -26.98 -14.16 7.77
CA PRO A 471 -28.06 -14.13 8.77
C PRO A 471 -27.68 -14.74 10.13
N TRP A 472 -26.70 -15.64 10.15
CA TRP A 472 -26.21 -16.26 11.38
C TRP A 472 -25.29 -15.37 12.21
N ALA A 473 -24.87 -14.19 11.71
CA ALA A 473 -24.07 -13.23 12.46
C ALA A 473 -24.94 -12.10 13.01
N SER A 474 -24.85 -11.82 14.32
CA SER A 474 -25.60 -10.72 14.94
C SER A 474 -25.01 -9.35 14.58
N ASP A 475 -23.69 -9.28 14.48
CA ASP A 475 -22.91 -8.09 14.19
C ASP A 475 -21.52 -8.48 13.64
N SER A 476 -20.71 -7.48 13.29
CA SER A 476 -19.40 -7.70 12.69
C SER A 476 -18.40 -8.38 13.63
N SER A 477 -18.53 -8.21 14.95
CA SER A 477 -17.65 -8.85 15.93
C SER A 477 -17.99 -10.33 16.08
N ASP A 478 -19.28 -10.66 16.20
CA ASP A 478 -19.78 -12.03 16.21
C ASP A 478 -19.45 -12.77 14.91
N PHE A 479 -19.54 -12.07 13.76
CA PHE A 479 -19.09 -12.61 12.47
C PHE A 479 -17.62 -13.05 12.49
N LEU A 480 -16.70 -12.18 12.94
CA LEU A 480 -15.27 -12.50 13.02
C LEU A 480 -14.99 -13.61 14.04
N GLN A 481 -15.67 -13.60 15.19
CA GLN A 481 -15.54 -14.65 16.18
C GLN A 481 -15.94 -16.01 15.60
N LYS A 482 -17.06 -16.10 14.89
CA LYS A 482 -17.51 -17.33 14.22
C LYS A 482 -16.58 -17.77 13.10
N HIS A 483 -16.07 -16.84 12.29
CA HIS A 483 -15.02 -17.15 11.30
C HIS A 483 -13.77 -17.72 11.98
N ARG A 484 -13.34 -17.12 13.10
CA ARG A 484 -12.19 -17.61 13.84
C ARG A 484 -12.44 -19.00 14.44
N THR A 485 -13.60 -19.22 15.05
CA THR A 485 -13.99 -20.55 15.56
C THR A 485 -14.05 -21.60 14.45
N ALA A 486 -14.55 -21.24 13.26
CA ALA A 486 -14.55 -22.14 12.11
C ALA A 486 -13.13 -22.49 11.64
N LEU A 487 -12.24 -21.51 11.55
CA LEU A 487 -10.83 -21.73 11.18
C LEU A 487 -10.11 -22.65 12.18
N GLU A 488 -10.39 -22.52 13.48
CA GLU A 488 -9.79 -23.36 14.53
C GLU A 488 -10.56 -24.66 14.79
N SER A 489 -11.57 -24.98 13.98
CA SER A 489 -12.36 -26.20 14.13
C SER A 489 -11.55 -27.45 13.80
N GLN A 490 -11.95 -28.59 14.36
CA GLN A 490 -11.31 -29.89 14.08
C GLN A 490 -11.33 -30.22 12.59
N PHE A 491 -12.46 -29.96 11.91
CA PHE A 491 -12.59 -30.16 10.46
C PHE A 491 -11.51 -29.42 9.69
N VAL A 492 -11.29 -28.14 9.99
CA VAL A 492 -10.26 -27.35 9.31
C VAL A 492 -8.87 -27.84 9.68
N SER A 493 -8.59 -28.14 10.94
CA SER A 493 -7.29 -28.68 11.36
C SER A 493 -6.91 -29.97 10.62
N GLU A 494 -7.88 -30.84 10.34
CA GLU A 494 -7.68 -32.07 9.58
C GLU A 494 -7.42 -31.82 8.08
N HIS A 495 -7.94 -30.74 7.50
CA HIS A 495 -7.90 -30.49 6.04
C HIS A 495 -7.04 -29.28 5.61
N LEU A 496 -6.58 -28.43 6.51
CA LEU A 496 -5.90 -27.17 6.18
C LEU A 496 -4.61 -27.37 5.38
N HIS A 497 -3.89 -28.47 5.65
CA HIS A 497 -2.68 -28.84 4.93
C HIS A 497 -2.92 -29.02 3.42
N GLU A 498 -4.12 -29.43 3.01
CA GLU A 498 -4.48 -29.61 1.61
C GLU A 498 -4.55 -28.26 0.87
N TRP A 499 -5.05 -27.22 1.54
CA TRP A 499 -5.04 -25.86 1.00
C TRP A 499 -3.63 -25.27 0.97
N ILE A 500 -2.84 -25.55 2.01
CA ILE A 500 -1.42 -25.15 2.06
C ILE A 500 -0.66 -25.74 0.86
N ASP A 501 -0.94 -26.98 0.46
CA ASP A 501 -0.34 -27.59 -0.73
C ASP A 501 -0.63 -26.82 -2.02
N LEU A 502 -1.84 -26.25 -2.15
CA LEU A 502 -2.24 -25.45 -3.31
C LEU A 502 -1.49 -24.10 -3.34
N VAL A 503 -1.38 -23.43 -2.19
CA VAL A 503 -0.91 -22.04 -2.13
C VAL A 503 0.61 -21.95 -1.95
N PHE A 504 1.19 -22.78 -1.11
CA PHE A 504 2.60 -22.74 -0.71
C PHE A 504 3.36 -24.03 -0.99
N GLY A 505 2.67 -25.17 -1.10
CA GLY A 505 3.28 -26.48 -1.25
C GLY A 505 3.40 -26.98 -2.68
N PHE A 506 3.42 -28.29 -2.82
CA PHE A 506 3.83 -28.97 -4.05
C PHE A 506 2.80 -28.86 -5.20
N LYS A 507 1.54 -28.52 -4.90
CA LYS A 507 0.47 -28.31 -5.90
C LYS A 507 0.43 -26.88 -6.44
N GLN A 508 1.38 -26.01 -6.09
CA GLN A 508 1.45 -24.65 -6.61
C GLN A 508 1.88 -24.60 -8.09
N ARG A 509 2.76 -25.51 -8.52
CA ARG A 509 3.35 -25.54 -9.88
C ARG A 509 3.45 -26.96 -10.43
N GLY A 510 3.81 -27.08 -11.72
CA GLY A 510 4.09 -28.36 -12.35
C GLY A 510 2.86 -29.22 -12.64
N SER A 511 3.06 -30.54 -12.77
CA SER A 511 2.01 -31.51 -13.07
C SER A 511 0.92 -31.55 -11.99
N GLU A 512 1.33 -31.45 -10.72
CA GLU A 512 0.44 -31.50 -9.57
C GLU A 512 -0.51 -30.30 -9.54
N ALA A 513 -0.03 -29.12 -9.92
CA ALA A 513 -0.90 -27.96 -10.10
C ALA A 513 -1.92 -28.15 -11.23
N VAL A 514 -1.56 -28.80 -12.34
CA VAL A 514 -2.51 -29.09 -13.42
C VAL A 514 -3.55 -30.11 -12.98
N ALA A 515 -3.12 -31.18 -12.29
CA ALA A 515 -3.99 -32.22 -11.75
C ALA A 515 -4.98 -31.67 -10.72
N ALA A 516 -4.54 -30.77 -9.85
CA ALA A 516 -5.38 -30.09 -8.86
C ALA A 516 -6.16 -28.89 -9.42
N HIS A 517 -6.10 -28.63 -10.73
CA HIS A 517 -6.71 -27.47 -11.38
C HIS A 517 -6.27 -26.13 -10.77
N ASN A 518 -5.03 -26.05 -10.31
CA ASN A 518 -4.41 -24.89 -9.66
C ASN A 518 -3.37 -24.19 -10.56
N GLY A 519 -3.08 -24.74 -11.74
CA GLY A 519 -1.94 -24.32 -12.57
C GLY A 519 -2.21 -23.23 -13.61
N LYS A 520 -1.23 -22.33 -13.76
CA LYS A 520 -0.79 -21.81 -15.06
C LYS A 520 0.35 -22.71 -15.56
N VAL A 521 0.45 -23.01 -16.86
CA VAL A 521 1.53 -23.84 -17.44
C VAL A 521 2.52 -22.87 -18.10
N LYS A 522 3.86 -22.86 -17.90
CA LYS A 522 4.88 -23.78 -17.36
C LYS A 522 6.04 -22.92 -16.71
N PRO A 523 7.18 -23.49 -16.23
CA PRO A 523 8.16 -22.84 -15.33
C PRO A 523 8.92 -21.63 -15.90
#